data_AF-A0A6I7WM70-F1
#
_entry.id   AF-A0A6I7WM70-F1
#
_cell.length_a   1.000
_cell.length_b   1.000
_cell.length_c   1.000
_cell.angle_alpha   90.00
_cell.angle_beta   90.00
_cell.angle_gamma   90.00
#
_symmetry.space_group_name_H-M   'P 1'
#
loop_
_entity.id
_entity.type
_entity.pdbx_description
1 polymer ?
#
loop_
_entity_poly.entity_id
_entity_poly.type
_entity_poly.pdbx_seq_one_letter_code
_entity_poly.pdbx_strand_id
1 'polypeptide(L)'
;LDLLDTKHDDGHCLLINNTSVPFITSDHPVIHIPFTMREENRLSGARNVDFYYPISPKIAYMIKTGDRLGSSKVEVTDNEADEMNSNIAKRANVHIFGDSESAIKPYRKQLDFG
;
A
#
# COMPACT_ATOMS: atom_id res chain seq x y z
N LEU A 1 -11.38 -13.28 -25.72
CA LEU A 1 -10.94 -12.46 -24.56
C LEU A 1 -11.28 -13.29 -23.32
N ASP A 2 -10.47 -14.31 -23.07
CA ASP A 2 -10.61 -15.22 -21.92
C ASP A 2 -10.06 -14.57 -20.65
N LEU A 3 -10.55 -13.37 -20.33
CA LEU A 3 -10.03 -12.57 -19.22
C LEU A 3 -10.45 -13.11 -17.84
N LEU A 4 -11.23 -14.21 -17.80
CA LEU A 4 -11.82 -14.78 -16.58
C LEU A 4 -11.51 -16.27 -16.41
N ASP A 5 -10.77 -16.89 -17.33
CA ASP A 5 -10.63 -18.36 -17.36
C ASP A 5 -9.42 -18.89 -16.57
N THR A 6 -8.67 -18.01 -15.91
CA THR A 6 -7.65 -18.38 -14.92
C THR A 6 -8.12 -17.96 -13.54
N LYS A 7 -8.47 -18.95 -12.71
CA LYS A 7 -8.60 -18.77 -11.27
C LYS A 7 -7.21 -18.42 -10.73
N HIS A 8 -6.87 -17.13 -10.69
CA HIS A 8 -5.65 -16.68 -10.04
C HIS A 8 -5.81 -16.89 -8.53
N ASP A 9 -4.89 -17.65 -7.93
CA ASP A 9 -4.77 -17.79 -6.47
C ASP A 9 -4.19 -16.48 -5.92
N ASP A 10 -5.04 -15.45 -5.83
CA ASP A 10 -4.71 -14.16 -5.24
C ASP A 10 -5.22 -14.08 -3.80
N GLY A 11 -4.33 -13.66 -2.90
CA GLY A 11 -4.62 -13.35 -1.51
C GLY A 11 -5.11 -11.91 -1.39
N HIS A 12 -6.18 -11.73 -0.61
CA HIS A 12 -6.78 -10.42 -0.39
C HIS A 12 -6.72 -10.04 1.09
N CYS A 13 -6.22 -8.85 1.38
CA CYS A 13 -6.00 -8.39 2.73
C CYS A 13 -6.54 -6.97 2.93
N LEU A 14 -7.16 -6.74 4.08
CA LEU A 14 -7.42 -5.41 4.61
C LEU A 14 -6.33 -5.05 5.60
N LEU A 15 -5.61 -3.97 5.32
CA LEU A 15 -4.67 -3.38 6.24
C LEU A 15 -5.40 -2.41 7.16
N ILE A 16 -5.22 -2.60 8.46
CA ILE A 16 -5.79 -1.76 9.50
C ILE A 16 -4.66 -0.89 10.07
N ASN A 17 -4.85 0.42 10.00
CA ASN A 17 -3.88 1.40 10.48
C ASN A 17 -4.44 2.12 11.71
N ASN A 18 -4.02 1.63 12.88
CA ASN A 18 -4.24 2.25 14.18
C ASN A 18 -2.99 3.00 14.67
N THR A 19 -2.07 3.32 13.78
CA THR A 19 -0.77 3.94 14.09
C THR A 19 -0.89 5.47 14.17
N SER A 20 0.20 6.14 14.51
CA SER A 20 0.27 7.61 14.52
C SER A 20 0.47 8.22 13.12
N VAL A 21 0.80 7.38 12.12
CA VAL A 21 1.05 7.78 10.74
C VAL A 21 -0.15 7.39 9.88
N PRO A 22 -1.10 8.31 9.59
CA PRO A 22 -2.24 8.00 8.74
C PRO A 22 -1.81 7.66 7.31
N PHE A 23 -2.53 6.74 6.67
CA PHE A 23 -2.32 6.50 5.24
C PHE A 23 -2.68 7.73 4.41
N ILE A 24 -1.87 8.00 3.39
CA ILE A 24 -2.14 9.01 2.37
C ILE A 24 -2.52 8.33 1.05
N THR A 25 -3.12 9.08 0.12
CA THR A 25 -3.39 8.64 -1.24
C THR A 25 -2.88 9.67 -2.25
N SER A 26 -3.05 9.42 -3.55
CA SER A 26 -2.61 10.32 -4.61
C SER A 26 -3.61 10.35 -5.78
N ASP A 27 -3.29 11.12 -6.80
CA ASP A 27 -3.97 11.07 -8.10
C ASP A 27 -3.78 9.72 -8.84
N HIS A 28 -2.85 8.88 -8.40
CA HIS A 28 -2.69 7.48 -8.77
C HIS A 28 -2.80 6.57 -7.54
N PRO A 29 -4.02 6.34 -7.02
CA PRO A 29 -4.21 5.77 -5.69
C PRO A 29 -3.93 4.27 -5.62
N VAL A 30 -3.94 3.55 -6.75
CA VAL A 30 -3.60 2.12 -6.80
C VAL A 30 -2.18 1.99 -7.33
N ILE A 31 -1.29 1.40 -6.51
CA ILE A 31 0.12 1.25 -6.86
C ILE A 31 0.60 -0.20 -6.77
N HIS A 32 1.53 -0.54 -7.65
CA HIS A 32 2.31 -1.78 -7.55
C HIS A 32 3.50 -1.58 -6.60
N ILE A 33 3.63 -2.45 -5.59
CA ILE A 33 4.68 -2.40 -4.57
C ILE A 33 5.57 -3.66 -4.68
N PRO A 34 6.61 -3.65 -5.53
CA PRO A 34 7.55 -4.77 -5.59
C PRO A 34 8.31 -4.92 -4.27
N PHE A 35 8.46 -6.16 -3.79
CA PHE A 35 9.02 -6.54 -2.48
C PHE A 35 10.51 -6.19 -2.25
N THR A 36 11.16 -5.43 -3.13
CA THR A 36 12.61 -5.19 -3.02
C THR A 36 12.97 -4.11 -1.99
N MET A 37 12.47 -4.17 -0.74
CA MET A 37 13.09 -3.52 0.42
C MET A 37 12.66 -4.23 1.71
N ARG A 38 13.67 -4.72 2.46
CA ARG A 38 13.66 -5.26 3.86
C ARG A 38 13.51 -6.79 4.01
N GLU A 39 14.67 -7.39 4.29
CA GLU A 39 14.79 -8.57 5.14
C GLU A 39 14.16 -8.28 6.51
N GLU A 40 13.46 -9.27 7.07
CA GLU A 40 12.97 -9.32 8.46
C GLU A 40 11.93 -8.25 8.89
N ASN A 41 10.68 -8.39 8.48
CA ASN A 41 9.53 -7.89 9.25
C ASN A 41 8.35 -8.85 9.12
N ARG A 42 7.48 -8.93 10.13
CA ARG A 42 6.46 -9.97 10.40
C ARG A 42 5.41 -10.22 9.28
N LEU A 43 5.51 -9.50 8.16
CA LEU A 43 4.89 -9.82 6.87
C LEU A 43 5.72 -10.84 6.04
N SER A 44 6.85 -11.32 6.59
CA SER A 44 7.89 -12.15 5.97
C SER A 44 7.47 -13.56 5.53
N GLY A 45 6.18 -13.89 5.64
CA GLY A 45 5.63 -15.16 5.16
C GLY A 45 5.19 -15.16 3.69
N ALA A 46 5.10 -14.00 3.02
CA ALA A 46 4.47 -13.92 1.71
C ALA A 46 5.34 -13.17 0.71
N ARG A 47 5.89 -13.90 -0.26
CA ARG A 47 6.46 -13.32 -1.48
C ARG A 47 5.39 -12.45 -2.17
N ASN A 48 5.73 -11.18 -2.37
CA ASN A 48 5.20 -10.20 -3.34
C ASN A 48 3.86 -9.53 -3.03
N VAL A 49 3.83 -8.19 -3.11
CA VAL A 49 2.60 -7.37 -3.10
C VAL A 49 2.37 -6.86 -4.52
N ASP A 50 1.22 -7.15 -5.11
CA ASP A 50 0.99 -6.80 -6.52
C ASP A 50 0.18 -5.51 -6.67
N PHE A 51 -0.74 -5.23 -5.75
CA PHE A 51 -1.43 -3.94 -5.71
C PHE A 51 -1.76 -3.50 -4.28
N TYR A 52 -1.60 -2.21 -4.02
CA TYR A 52 -1.96 -1.53 -2.79
C TYR A 52 -2.89 -0.35 -3.10
N TYR A 53 -3.97 -0.23 -2.34
CA TYR A 53 -4.94 0.85 -2.46
C TYR A 53 -5.33 1.40 -1.07
N PRO A 54 -4.86 2.59 -0.67
CA PRO A 54 -5.31 3.25 0.55
C PRO A 54 -6.72 3.81 0.34
N ILE A 55 -7.68 3.21 1.05
CA ILE A 55 -9.11 3.58 0.98
C ILE A 55 -9.38 4.78 1.88
N SER A 56 -8.71 4.84 3.03
CA SER A 56 -8.82 5.92 4.02
C SER A 56 -7.56 5.98 4.87
N PRO A 57 -7.38 7.03 5.71
CA PRO A 57 -6.27 7.11 6.66
C PRO A 57 -6.05 5.88 7.53
N LYS A 58 -7.11 5.09 7.78
CA LYS A 58 -7.11 3.93 8.68
C LYS A 58 -7.20 2.58 7.99
N ILE A 59 -7.52 2.54 6.70
CA ILE A 59 -7.84 1.29 6.01
C ILE A 59 -7.22 1.32 4.61
N ALA A 60 -6.49 0.26 4.27
CA ALA A 60 -6.03 0.01 2.92
C ALA A 60 -6.37 -1.42 2.48
N TYR A 61 -6.42 -1.63 1.18
CA TYR A 61 -6.64 -2.92 0.57
C TYR A 61 -5.39 -3.35 -0.19
N MET A 62 -5.09 -4.64 -0.10
CA MET A 62 -3.91 -5.22 -0.72
C MET A 62 -4.26 -6.55 -1.40
N ILE A 63 -3.74 -6.72 -2.60
CA ILE A 63 -3.79 -7.99 -3.36
C ILE A 63 -2.36 -8.53 -3.46
N LYS A 64 -2.22 -9.84 -3.22
CA LYS A 64 -0.95 -10.57 -3.32
C LYS A 64 -1.14 -11.82 -4.17
N THR A 65 -0.43 -11.95 -5.28
CA THR A 65 -0.50 -13.15 -6.11
C THR A 65 0.31 -14.28 -5.50
N GLY A 66 -0.27 -15.49 -5.52
CA GLY A 66 0.41 -16.71 -5.09
C GLY A 66 0.37 -16.98 -3.58
N ASP A 67 -0.37 -16.18 -2.81
CA ASP A 67 -0.59 -16.42 -1.39
C ASP A 67 -2.06 -16.71 -1.10
N ARG A 68 -2.34 -17.87 -0.50
CA ARG A 68 -3.66 -18.19 0.07
C ARG A 68 -3.80 -17.61 1.47
N LEU A 69 -3.37 -16.36 1.66
CA LEU A 69 -3.79 -15.51 2.75
C LEU A 69 -5.31 -15.36 2.61
N GLY A 70 -6.06 -16.31 3.17
CA GLY A 70 -7.51 -16.21 3.28
C GLY A 70 -7.86 -14.84 3.86
N SER A 71 -8.97 -14.26 3.43
CA SER A 71 -9.40 -12.88 3.70
C SER A 71 -8.98 -12.40 5.10
N SER A 72 -7.85 -11.70 5.16
CA SER A 72 -7.17 -11.40 6.43
C SER A 72 -7.22 -9.91 6.71
N LYS A 73 -7.33 -9.60 8.00
CA LYS A 73 -7.10 -8.25 8.51
C LYS A 73 -5.71 -8.24 9.12
N VAL A 74 -4.87 -7.31 8.70
CA VAL A 74 -3.49 -7.18 9.17
C VAL A 74 -3.29 -5.78 9.71
N GLU A 75 -2.88 -5.68 10.97
CA GLU A 75 -2.49 -4.42 11.59
C GLU A 75 -1.11 -4.02 11.06
N VAL A 76 -0.96 -2.75 10.67
CA VAL A 76 0.34 -2.19 10.26
C VAL A 76 1.03 -1.46 11.40
N THR A 77 2.35 -1.38 11.33
CA THR A 77 3.21 -0.56 12.19
C THR A 77 3.42 0.84 11.63
N ASP A 78 3.84 1.81 12.44
CA ASP A 78 4.16 3.18 11.96
C ASP A 78 5.19 3.15 10.81
N ASN A 79 6.19 2.26 10.90
CA ASN A 79 7.23 2.11 9.87
C ASN A 79 6.64 1.59 8.54
N GLU A 80 5.72 0.62 8.59
CA GLU A 80 5.06 0.09 7.40
C GLU A 80 4.12 1.14 6.78
N ALA A 81 3.41 1.91 7.60
CA ALA A 81 2.58 3.01 7.14
C ALA A 81 3.40 4.11 6.44
N ASP A 82 4.54 4.48 7.02
CA ASP A 82 5.47 5.45 6.42
C ASP A 82 6.04 4.97 5.08
N GLU A 83 6.39 3.68 4.99
CA GLU A 83 6.88 3.07 3.76
C GLU A 83 5.80 3.03 2.67
N MET A 84 4.56 2.67 3.02
CA MET A 84 3.43 2.69 2.09
C MET A 84 3.13 4.10 1.58
N ASN A 85 3.11 5.10 2.47
CA ASN A 85 2.92 6.50 2.11
C ASN A 85 4.02 7.01 1.17
N SER A 86 5.28 6.63 1.45
CA SER A 86 6.40 6.96 0.58
C SER A 86 6.26 6.34 -0.81
N ASN A 87 5.72 5.13 -0.90
CA ASN A 87 5.49 4.46 -2.17
C ASN A 87 4.36 5.12 -2.98
N ILE A 88 3.30 5.62 -2.32
CA ILE A 88 2.23 6.40 -2.93
C ILE A 88 2.76 7.71 -3.49
N ALA A 89 3.52 8.46 -2.70
CA ALA A 89 4.02 9.77 -3.11
C ALA A 89 5.01 9.69 -4.29
N LYS A 90 5.90 8.69 -4.30
CA LYS A 90 6.83 8.46 -5.43
C LYS A 90 6.15 8.08 -6.76
N ARG A 91 4.89 7.64 -6.72
CA ARG A 91 4.11 7.21 -7.90
C ARG A 91 2.96 8.17 -8.22
N ALA A 92 2.80 9.22 -7.41
CA ALA A 92 1.90 10.31 -7.71
C ALA A 92 2.40 11.03 -8.96
N ASN A 93 1.46 11.51 -9.79
CA ASN A 93 1.81 12.33 -10.94
C ASN A 93 1.98 13.80 -10.52
N VAL A 94 0.98 14.33 -9.80
CA VAL A 94 0.95 15.74 -9.41
C VAL A 94 0.56 15.92 -7.94
N HIS A 95 -0.41 15.15 -7.44
CA HIS A 95 -1.00 15.41 -6.13
C HIS A 95 -0.95 14.21 -5.18
N ILE A 96 -0.64 14.50 -3.91
CA ILE A 96 -0.91 13.61 -2.76
C ILE A 96 -1.99 14.22 -1.87
N PHE A 97 -2.80 13.37 -1.27
CA PHE A 97 -3.93 13.72 -0.42
C PHE A 97 -3.82 12.99 0.92
N GLY A 98 -4.10 13.70 2.01
CA GLY A 98 -4.16 13.15 3.36
C GLY A 98 -5.23 13.86 4.18
N ASP A 99 -5.50 13.35 5.37
CA ASP A 99 -6.50 13.91 6.29
C ASP A 99 -6.06 15.20 6.99
N SER A 100 -4.78 15.52 6.91
CA SER A 100 -4.15 16.67 7.55
C SER A 100 -2.91 17.12 6.79
N GLU A 101 -2.52 18.38 6.97
CA GLU A 101 -1.27 18.89 6.39
C GLU A 101 -0.05 18.15 6.96
N SER A 102 -0.08 17.81 8.26
CA SER A 102 0.98 17.05 8.91
C SER A 102 1.18 15.65 8.31
N ALA A 103 0.11 15.00 7.84
CA ALA A 103 0.19 13.69 7.21
C ALA A 103 0.91 13.73 5.86
N ILE A 104 0.73 14.79 5.08
CA ILE A 104 1.31 14.89 3.72
C ILE A 104 2.70 15.54 3.70
N LYS A 105 3.01 16.38 4.68
CA LYS A 105 4.24 17.19 4.71
C LYS A 105 5.54 16.37 4.57
N PRO A 106 5.69 15.19 5.20
CA PRO A 106 6.91 14.38 5.06
C PRO A 106 7.19 13.93 3.62
N TYR A 107 6.13 13.71 2.83
CA TYR A 107 6.22 13.06 1.51
C TYR A 107 6.23 14.04 0.33
N ARG A 108 5.97 15.33 0.55
CA ARG A 108 5.93 16.35 -0.53
C ARG A 108 7.18 16.40 -1.41
N LYS A 109 8.36 16.12 -0.85
CA LYS A 109 9.63 16.14 -1.60
C LYS A 109 9.78 14.98 -2.60
N GLN A 110 8.89 13.99 -2.53
CA GLN A 110 8.92 12.80 -3.38
C GLN A 110 8.05 12.96 -4.62
N LEU A 111 7.32 14.07 -4.75
CA LEU A 111 6.63 14.44 -5.98
C LEU A 111 7.68 14.81 -7.03
N ASP A 112 7.70 14.06 -8.14
CA ASP A 112 8.58 14.35 -9.25
C ASP A 112 7.96 15.48 -10.08
N PHE A 113 8.50 16.68 -9.95
CA PHE A 113 8.14 17.79 -10.84
C PHE A 113 9.03 17.64 -12.09
N GLY A 114 8.55 16.88 -13.06
CA GLY A 114 9.20 16.73 -14.37
C GLY A 114 9.50 18.06 -15.05
#